data_AF-A0A323URJ0-F1
#
_entry.id   AF-A0A323URJ0-F1
#
_cell.length_a   1.000
_cell.length_b   1.000
_cell.length_c   1.000
_cell.angle_alpha   90.00
_cell.angle_beta   90.00
_cell.angle_gamma   90.00
#
_symmetry.space_group_name_H-M   'P 1'
#
loop_
_entity.id
_entity.type
_entity.pdbx_description
1 polymer ?
#
loop_
_entity_poly.entity_id
_entity_poly.type
_entity_poly.pdbx_seq_one_letter_code
_entity_poly.pdbx_strand_id
1 'polypeptide(L)'
;MRFRYLFIFGGSAIVLAALFATDPDQGISTGMLLLGLVTPLLALGFAHYGRKATHDYPEADARRLFARASESPTGAGLALVALAIVFYGLVGLFGSVAHGQVPAAAHQHLLGLQAEIRAHFNGHPMPEYFGGLIEHESCISLTHSRCWSSKSRLKTAREEGAGLGQLTRAWRPDGSLRFDALAEMRDRHPALRELSWRTIYDRPELQMRAVVLKVRDDYTTLRVVADPLERLAMTDAAYNGGLGGLQRERRACQIKDGCDPQRWWGHVEHTCLKSRTPLYGNRSACDINRHHVADVIQRRAPKYRAHLGSASWES
;
A
#
# COMPACT_ATOMS: atom_id res chain seq x y z
N MET A 1 9.28 23.21 -40.95
CA MET A 1 8.74 22.56 -39.73
C MET A 1 8.35 23.64 -38.72
N ARG A 2 7.27 23.46 -37.95
CA ARG A 2 6.93 24.40 -36.85
C ARG A 2 7.97 24.31 -35.72
N PHE A 3 8.34 25.45 -35.11
CA PHE A 3 9.33 25.53 -34.03
C PHE A 3 9.12 24.50 -32.91
N ARG A 4 7.86 24.25 -32.53
CA ARG A 4 7.50 23.23 -31.54
C ARG A 4 8.07 21.84 -31.84
N TYR A 5 8.15 21.44 -33.11
CA TYR A 5 8.67 20.12 -33.48
C TYR A 5 10.18 20.08 -33.37
N LEU A 6 10.87 21.15 -33.76
CA LEU A 6 12.31 21.31 -33.57
C LEU A 6 12.68 21.31 -32.09
N PHE A 7 11.93 22.04 -31.25
CA PHE A 7 12.16 22.10 -29.82
C PHE A 7 11.92 20.76 -29.13
N ILE A 8 10.79 20.09 -29.41
CA ILE A 8 10.45 18.81 -28.77
C ILE A 8 11.38 17.69 -29.25
N PHE A 9 11.53 17.49 -30.56
CA PHE A 9 12.32 16.37 -31.08
C PHE A 9 13.82 16.64 -30.97
N GLY A 10 14.27 17.85 -31.30
CA GLY A 10 15.68 18.23 -31.19
C GLY A 10 16.13 18.29 -29.73
N GLY A 11 15.35 18.91 -28.85
CA GLY A 11 15.64 18.96 -27.42
C GLY A 11 15.68 17.58 -26.77
N SER A 12 14.71 16.70 -27.09
CA SER A 12 14.69 15.33 -26.56
C SER A 12 15.88 14.51 -27.07
N ALA A 13 16.28 14.68 -28.33
CA ALA A 13 17.45 14.01 -28.89
C ALA A 13 18.76 14.46 -28.22
N ILE A 14 18.90 15.76 -27.92
CA ILE A 14 20.06 16.30 -27.19
C ILE A 14 20.11 15.74 -25.77
N VAL A 15 18.98 15.69 -25.06
CA VAL A 15 18.90 15.12 -23.71
C VAL A 15 19.22 13.62 -23.72
N LEU A 16 18.68 12.86 -24.67
CA LEU A 16 18.97 11.42 -24.79
C LEU A 16 20.45 11.16 -25.14
N ALA A 17 21.04 11.97 -26.02
CA ALA A 17 22.46 11.88 -26.34
C ALA A 17 23.34 12.20 -25.13
N ALA A 18 22.97 13.21 -24.34
CA ALA A 18 23.66 13.54 -23.10
C ALA A 18 23.53 12.40 -22.08
N LEU A 19 22.32 11.88 -21.85
CA LEU A 19 22.08 10.76 -20.93
C LEU A 19 22.90 9.53 -21.32
N PHE A 20 22.88 9.16 -22.60
CA PHE A 20 23.67 8.04 -23.13
C PHE A 20 25.18 8.26 -22.98
N ALA A 21 25.67 9.46 -23.28
CA ALA A 21 27.09 9.80 -23.16
C ALA A 21 27.59 9.83 -21.71
N THR A 22 26.70 10.12 -20.76
CA THR A 22 27.00 10.13 -19.32
C THR A 22 26.63 8.81 -18.61
N ASP A 23 26.16 7.81 -19.36
CA ASP A 23 25.71 6.54 -18.80
C ASP A 23 26.93 5.70 -18.36
N PRO A 24 27.11 5.45 -17.04
CA PRO A 24 28.23 4.65 -16.55
C PRO A 24 28.15 3.18 -17.00
N ASP A 25 26.98 2.72 -17.43
CA ASP A 25 26.69 1.35 -17.85
C ASP A 25 26.70 1.18 -19.37
N GLN A 26 27.45 2.03 -20.09
CA GLN A 26 27.61 1.99 -21.55
C GLN A 26 26.27 2.02 -22.32
N GLY A 27 25.28 2.74 -21.79
CA GLY A 27 23.99 2.95 -22.43
C GLY A 27 22.88 1.99 -22.02
N ILE A 28 23.16 1.00 -21.16
CA ILE A 28 22.16 0.03 -20.67
C ILE A 28 21.08 0.74 -19.84
N SER A 29 21.48 1.60 -18.91
CA SER A 29 20.56 2.35 -18.04
C SER A 29 19.70 3.34 -18.83
N THR A 30 20.28 3.98 -19.84
CA THR A 30 19.57 4.84 -20.80
C THR A 30 18.58 4.04 -21.65
N GLY A 31 18.95 2.82 -22.07
CA GLY A 31 18.07 1.89 -22.78
C GLY A 31 16.88 1.43 -21.94
N MET A 32 17.11 1.12 -20.66
CA MET A 32 16.03 0.78 -19.71
C MET A 32 15.10 1.97 -19.44
N LEU A 33 15.64 3.18 -19.36
CA LEU A 33 14.85 4.41 -19.25
C LEU A 33 13.97 4.62 -20.49
N LEU A 34 14.51 4.42 -21.70
CA LEU A 34 13.74 4.46 -22.95
C LEU A 34 12.62 3.40 -22.98
N LEU A 35 12.91 2.18 -22.53
CA LEU A 35 11.90 1.12 -22.42
C LEU A 35 10.79 1.50 -21.42
N GLY A 36 11.16 2.15 -20.31
CA GLY A 36 10.22 2.69 -19.32
C GLY A 36 9.30 3.80 -19.87
N LEU A 37 9.70 4.47 -20.96
CA LEU A 37 8.89 5.50 -21.63
C LEU A 37 7.86 4.93 -22.61
N VAL A 38 7.92 3.64 -22.96
CA VAL A 38 6.97 3.03 -23.90
C VAL A 38 5.53 3.11 -23.38
N THR A 39 5.30 2.71 -22.12
CA THR A 39 3.96 2.76 -21.49
C THR A 39 3.37 4.17 -21.45
N PRO A 40 4.06 5.23 -20.96
CA PRO A 40 3.50 6.58 -20.97
C PRO A 40 3.30 7.13 -22.39
N LEU A 41 4.15 6.78 -23.38
CA LEU A 41 3.93 7.17 -24.78
C LEU A 41 2.67 6.50 -25.37
N LEU A 42 2.46 5.21 -25.10
CA LEU A 42 1.25 4.49 -25.50
C LEU A 42 0.02 5.07 -24.79
N ALA A 43 0.11 5.38 -23.50
CA ALA A 43 -0.96 5.99 -22.71
C ALA A 43 -1.36 7.37 -23.27
N LEU A 44 -0.38 8.22 -23.58
CA LEU A 44 -0.61 9.53 -24.20
C LEU A 44 -1.20 9.39 -25.61
N GLY A 45 -0.71 8.45 -26.40
CA GLY A 45 -1.25 8.14 -27.72
C GLY A 45 -2.70 7.68 -27.64
N PHE A 46 -2.99 6.70 -26.79
CA PHE A 46 -4.34 6.20 -26.53
C PHE A 46 -5.26 7.31 -26.04
N ALA A 47 -4.85 8.11 -25.05
CA ALA A 47 -5.65 9.22 -24.54
C ALA A 47 -5.92 10.28 -25.62
N HIS A 48 -4.94 10.57 -26.47
CA HIS A 48 -5.12 11.50 -27.58
C HIS A 48 -6.13 11.01 -28.61
N TYR A 49 -6.01 9.75 -29.05
CA TYR A 49 -6.90 9.18 -30.07
C TYR A 49 -8.27 8.81 -29.50
N GLY A 50 -8.34 8.25 -28.30
CA GLY A 50 -9.58 7.92 -27.60
C GLY A 50 -10.44 9.15 -27.35
N ARG A 51 -9.83 10.28 -26.97
CA ARG A 51 -10.53 11.56 -26.86
C ARG A 51 -11.15 12.01 -28.18
N LYS A 52 -10.45 11.84 -29.30
CA LYS A 52 -10.99 12.17 -30.63
C LYS A 52 -12.17 11.26 -30.98
N ALA A 53 -11.97 9.95 -30.84
CA ALA A 53 -12.98 8.95 -31.16
C ALA A 53 -14.28 9.11 -30.35
N THR A 54 -14.17 9.50 -29.07
CA THR A 54 -15.33 9.71 -28.18
C THR A 54 -16.08 11.01 -28.44
N HIS A 55 -15.58 11.89 -29.31
CA HIS A 55 -16.15 13.21 -29.58
C HIS A 55 -16.22 13.51 -31.10
N ASP A 56 -16.47 12.48 -31.91
CA ASP A 56 -16.53 12.54 -33.38
C ASP A 56 -17.94 12.25 -33.94
N TYR A 57 -18.98 12.43 -33.12
CA TYR A 57 -20.38 12.28 -33.53
C TYR A 57 -21.16 13.60 -33.36
N PRO A 58 -22.23 13.84 -34.14
CA PRO A 58 -22.85 15.16 -34.30
C PRO A 58 -23.25 15.86 -32.99
N GLU A 59 -23.73 15.10 -32.03
CA GLU A 59 -24.22 15.55 -30.72
C GLU A 59 -23.08 15.92 -29.76
N ALA A 60 -21.87 15.42 -29.96
CA ALA A 60 -20.71 15.65 -29.10
C ALA A 60 -19.43 16.00 -29.87
N ASP A 61 -19.56 16.66 -31.03
CA ASP A 61 -18.42 17.07 -31.85
C ASP A 61 -17.54 18.07 -31.10
N ALA A 62 -16.29 17.67 -30.82
CA ALA A 62 -15.38 18.49 -30.03
C ALA A 62 -15.06 19.84 -30.68
N ARG A 63 -15.04 19.95 -32.02
CA ARG A 63 -14.72 21.21 -32.70
C ARG A 63 -15.84 22.21 -32.56
N ARG A 64 -17.09 21.76 -32.74
CA ARG A 64 -18.30 22.57 -32.56
C ARG A 64 -18.44 23.02 -31.10
N LEU A 65 -18.24 22.10 -30.16
CA LEU A 65 -18.30 22.41 -28.73
C LEU A 65 -17.23 23.41 -28.32
N PHE A 66 -15.97 23.24 -28.76
CA PHE A 66 -14.90 24.20 -28.45
C PHE A 66 -15.10 25.56 -29.14
N ALA A 67 -15.57 25.58 -30.38
CA ALA A 67 -15.88 26.84 -31.09
C ALA A 67 -16.95 27.63 -30.33
N ARG A 68 -18.04 26.96 -29.93
CA ARG A 68 -19.11 27.60 -29.15
C ARG A 68 -18.65 28.04 -27.77
N ALA A 69 -17.88 27.21 -27.09
CA ALA A 69 -17.32 27.52 -25.77
C ALA A 69 -16.37 28.73 -25.82
N SER A 70 -15.63 28.90 -26.91
CA SER A 70 -14.66 30.00 -27.08
C SER A 70 -15.28 31.39 -27.22
N GLU A 71 -16.60 31.49 -27.43
CA GLU A 71 -17.31 32.77 -27.48
C GLU A 71 -17.35 33.49 -26.12
N SER A 72 -17.01 32.81 -25.01
CA SER A 72 -16.89 33.43 -23.69
C SER A 72 -15.67 32.91 -22.92
N PRO A 73 -15.04 33.74 -22.07
CA PRO A 73 -13.93 33.30 -21.21
C PRO A 73 -14.31 32.13 -20.30
N THR A 74 -15.52 32.17 -19.71
CA THR A 74 -16.03 31.11 -18.84
C THR A 74 -16.28 29.81 -19.60
N GLY A 75 -16.89 29.88 -20.79
CA GLY A 75 -17.09 28.72 -21.66
C GLY A 75 -15.77 28.08 -22.06
N ALA A 76 -14.78 28.88 -22.47
CA ALA A 76 -13.45 28.42 -22.81
C ALA A 76 -12.76 27.71 -21.63
N GLY A 77 -12.88 28.25 -20.41
CA GLY A 77 -12.36 27.64 -19.19
C GLY A 77 -13.01 26.28 -18.90
N LEU A 78 -14.34 26.19 -18.96
CA LEU A 78 -15.06 24.94 -18.73
C LEU A 78 -14.73 23.86 -19.77
N ALA A 79 -14.57 24.23 -21.04
CA ALA A 79 -14.17 23.30 -22.09
C ALA A 79 -12.77 22.71 -21.84
N LEU A 80 -11.82 23.52 -21.34
CA LEU A 80 -10.48 23.05 -20.97
C LEU A 80 -10.50 22.13 -19.75
N VAL A 81 -11.35 22.40 -18.75
CA VAL A 81 -11.51 21.52 -17.58
C VAL A 81 -12.12 20.17 -17.98
N ALA A 82 -13.19 20.18 -18.77
CA ALA A 82 -13.81 18.96 -19.27
C ALA A 82 -12.81 18.11 -20.07
N LEU A 83 -12.01 18.77 -20.92
CA LEU A 83 -10.92 18.13 -21.67
C LEU A 83 -9.88 17.48 -20.74
N ALA A 84 -9.47 18.18 -19.69
CA ALA A 84 -8.50 17.67 -18.72
C ALA A 84 -9.04 16.44 -17.97
N ILE A 85 -10.32 16.44 -17.58
CA ILE A 85 -10.98 15.31 -16.91
C ILE A 85 -11.03 14.08 -17.81
N VAL A 86 -11.49 14.23 -19.07
CA VAL A 86 -11.53 13.13 -20.03
C VAL A 86 -10.13 12.58 -20.30
N PHE A 87 -9.16 13.47 -20.50
CA PHE A 87 -7.77 13.07 -20.74
C PHE A 87 -7.17 12.34 -19.53
N TYR A 88 -7.43 12.83 -18.31
CA TYR A 88 -7.03 12.17 -17.08
C TYR A 88 -7.67 10.79 -16.94
N GLY A 89 -8.98 10.64 -17.21
CA GLY A 89 -9.66 9.36 -17.18
C GLY A 89 -9.06 8.34 -18.16
N LEU A 90 -8.75 8.77 -19.39
CA LEU A 90 -8.15 7.91 -20.41
C LEU A 90 -6.70 7.53 -20.09
N VAL A 91 -5.89 8.45 -19.56
CA VAL A 91 -4.53 8.14 -19.07
C VAL A 91 -4.58 7.24 -17.83
N GLY A 92 -5.58 7.44 -16.97
CA GLY A 92 -5.79 6.64 -15.75
C GLY A 92 -6.01 5.15 -16.00
N LEU A 93 -6.47 4.76 -17.19
CA LEU A 93 -6.54 3.35 -17.62
C LEU A 93 -5.17 2.67 -17.75
N PHE A 94 -4.11 3.45 -17.93
CA PHE A 94 -2.72 3.02 -17.96
C PHE A 94 -2.01 3.25 -16.63
N GLY A 95 -2.71 3.82 -15.64
CA GLY A 95 -2.24 3.86 -14.27
C GLY A 95 -1.99 2.42 -13.82
N SER A 96 -0.75 2.12 -13.46
CA SER A 96 -0.40 0.82 -12.93
C SER A 96 -1.17 0.59 -11.63
N VAL A 97 -2.27 -0.17 -11.72
CA VAL A 97 -2.57 -1.11 -10.64
C VAL A 97 -1.35 -2.02 -10.65
N ALA A 98 -0.43 -1.82 -9.72
CA ALA A 98 0.75 -2.66 -9.61
C ALA A 98 0.24 -4.09 -9.35
N HIS A 99 0.03 -4.86 -10.42
CA HIS A 99 -0.18 -6.30 -10.37
C HIS A 99 1.17 -6.93 -10.08
N GLY A 100 1.75 -6.60 -8.92
CA GLY A 100 2.79 -7.41 -8.35
C GLY A 100 2.24 -8.83 -8.24
N GLN A 101 3.04 -9.83 -8.57
CA GLN A 101 2.58 -11.21 -8.46
C GLN A 101 2.22 -11.52 -7.01
N VAL A 102 1.01 -12.05 -6.82
CA VAL A 102 0.60 -12.67 -5.56
C VAL A 102 1.45 -13.94 -5.40
N PRO A 103 2.17 -14.15 -4.27
CA PRO A 103 2.95 -15.35 -4.06
C PRO A 103 2.13 -16.62 -4.27
N ALA A 104 2.69 -17.62 -4.94
CA ALA A 104 1.97 -18.88 -5.21
C ALA A 104 1.44 -19.51 -3.91
N ALA A 105 2.25 -19.49 -2.85
CA ALA A 105 1.88 -19.97 -1.51
C ALA A 105 0.72 -19.20 -0.85
N ALA A 106 0.38 -17.99 -1.32
CA ALA A 106 -0.76 -17.25 -0.78
C ALA A 106 -2.09 -17.93 -1.15
N HIS A 107 -2.19 -18.52 -2.35
CA HIS A 107 -3.46 -19.03 -2.91
C HIS A 107 -4.10 -20.10 -2.02
N GLN A 108 -3.31 -20.89 -1.30
CA GLN A 108 -3.83 -21.90 -0.35
C GLN A 108 -4.55 -21.29 0.86
N HIS A 109 -4.33 -20.00 1.14
CA HIS A 109 -4.83 -19.31 2.33
C HIS A 109 -5.86 -18.22 2.00
N LEU A 110 -5.92 -17.69 0.77
CA LEU A 110 -6.76 -16.53 0.43
C LEU A 110 -8.25 -16.74 0.71
N LEU A 111 -8.81 -17.92 0.39
CA LEU A 111 -10.22 -18.22 0.69
C LEU A 111 -10.48 -18.27 2.20
N GLY A 112 -9.59 -18.91 2.96
CA GLY A 112 -9.68 -18.94 4.42
C GLY A 112 -9.53 -17.56 5.05
N LEU A 113 -8.61 -16.75 4.54
CA LEU A 113 -8.41 -15.38 4.97
C LEU A 113 -9.66 -14.53 4.72
N GLN A 114 -10.27 -14.64 3.53
CA GLN A 114 -11.50 -13.93 3.20
C GLN A 114 -12.64 -14.32 4.16
N ALA A 115 -12.76 -15.61 4.50
CA ALA A 115 -13.74 -16.08 5.47
C ALA A 115 -13.52 -15.48 6.86
N GLU A 116 -12.27 -15.45 7.35
CA GLU A 116 -11.92 -14.85 8.64
C GLU A 116 -12.17 -13.33 8.66
N ILE A 117 -11.85 -12.61 7.57
CA ILE A 117 -12.17 -11.18 7.42
C ILE A 117 -13.68 -10.96 7.51
N ARG A 118 -14.49 -11.72 6.77
CA ARG A 118 -15.96 -11.59 6.80
C ARG A 118 -16.52 -11.89 8.18
N ALA A 119 -16.06 -12.96 8.81
CA ALA A 119 -16.57 -13.40 10.11
C ALA A 119 -16.22 -12.43 11.25
N HIS A 120 -15.05 -11.79 11.18
CA HIS A 120 -14.53 -11.03 12.32
C HIS A 120 -14.39 -9.53 12.07
N PHE A 121 -14.31 -9.08 10.82
CA PHE A 121 -14.15 -7.67 10.46
C PHE A 121 -14.79 -7.33 9.10
N ASN A 122 -16.09 -7.65 8.94
CA ASN A 122 -16.82 -7.46 7.68
C ASN A 122 -16.74 -6.03 7.11
N GLY A 123 -16.78 -5.00 7.96
CA GLY A 123 -16.73 -3.57 7.55
C GLY A 123 -15.34 -2.98 7.34
N HIS A 124 -14.30 -3.78 7.10
CA HIS A 124 -12.94 -3.28 6.89
C HIS A 124 -12.86 -2.44 5.59
N PRO A 125 -12.26 -1.22 5.59
CA PRO A 125 -12.28 -0.32 4.43
C PRO A 125 -11.43 -0.77 3.24
N MET A 126 -10.50 -1.72 3.45
CA MET A 126 -9.58 -2.23 2.42
C MET A 126 -9.25 -3.72 2.68
N PRO A 127 -10.13 -4.69 2.35
CA PRO A 127 -9.89 -6.10 2.69
C PRO A 127 -8.58 -6.68 2.15
N GLU A 128 -8.09 -6.17 1.02
CA GLU A 128 -6.80 -6.56 0.44
C GLU A 128 -5.58 -6.22 1.32
N TYR A 129 -5.74 -5.32 2.30
CA TYR A 129 -4.74 -5.00 3.32
C TYR A 129 -4.19 -6.25 4.01
N PHE A 130 -5.05 -7.20 4.36
CA PHE A 130 -4.63 -8.40 5.09
C PHE A 130 -3.68 -9.29 4.27
N GLY A 131 -3.88 -9.36 2.95
CA GLY A 131 -2.95 -10.05 2.06
C GLY A 131 -1.59 -9.36 2.02
N GLY A 132 -1.59 -8.03 1.94
CA GLY A 132 -0.37 -7.22 2.01
C GLY A 132 0.37 -7.35 3.34
N LEU A 133 -0.37 -7.38 4.45
CA LEU A 133 0.16 -7.52 5.80
C LEU A 133 0.83 -8.89 6.00
N ILE A 134 0.13 -9.98 5.68
CA ILE A 134 0.70 -11.34 5.81
C ILE A 134 1.94 -11.49 4.92
N GLU A 135 1.92 -10.91 3.72
CA GLU A 135 3.08 -10.92 2.85
C GLU A 135 4.26 -10.17 3.48
N HIS A 136 4.03 -8.97 4.04
CA HIS A 136 5.08 -8.20 4.70
C HIS A 136 5.67 -8.96 5.90
N GLU A 137 4.83 -9.59 6.71
CA GLU A 137 5.25 -10.30 7.93
C GLU A 137 5.99 -11.61 7.62
N SER A 138 5.59 -12.34 6.58
CA SER A 138 6.09 -13.70 6.34
C SER A 138 7.11 -13.80 5.19
N CYS A 139 7.19 -12.85 4.27
CA CYS A 139 8.01 -12.95 3.06
C CYS A 139 9.30 -12.13 3.13
N ILE A 140 10.45 -12.82 3.18
CA ILE A 140 11.76 -12.21 2.91
C ILE A 140 11.92 -11.88 1.42
N SER A 141 11.47 -12.81 0.57
CA SER A 141 11.24 -12.62 -0.87
C SER A 141 9.99 -13.40 -1.27
N LEU A 142 9.44 -13.16 -2.46
CA LEU A 142 8.23 -13.85 -2.94
C LEU A 142 8.42 -15.37 -3.12
N THR A 143 9.67 -15.83 -3.25
CA THR A 143 10.03 -17.25 -3.43
C THR A 143 10.63 -17.87 -2.17
N HIS A 144 10.85 -17.09 -1.10
CA HIS A 144 11.41 -17.61 0.14
C HIS A 144 10.44 -18.60 0.80
N SER A 145 10.95 -19.70 1.38
CA SER A 145 10.14 -20.77 2.01
C SER A 145 9.26 -20.31 3.18
N ARG A 146 9.53 -19.12 3.72
CA ARG A 146 8.74 -18.47 4.77
C ARG A 146 7.54 -17.70 4.23
N CYS A 147 7.59 -17.28 2.97
CA CYS A 147 6.57 -16.44 2.37
C CYS A 147 5.22 -17.16 2.32
N TRP A 148 4.20 -16.57 2.96
CA TRP A 148 2.88 -17.19 3.12
C TRP A 148 2.89 -18.59 3.72
N SER A 149 3.89 -18.89 4.54
CA SER A 149 3.99 -20.18 5.24
C SER A 149 3.45 -20.05 6.66
N SER A 150 2.48 -20.88 7.02
CA SER A 150 2.03 -21.05 8.41
C SER A 150 3.14 -21.55 9.34
N LYS A 151 4.21 -22.14 8.76
CA LYS A 151 5.42 -22.58 9.45
C LYS A 151 6.49 -21.50 9.57
N SER A 152 6.26 -20.29 9.05
CA SER A 152 7.23 -19.20 9.15
C SER A 152 7.61 -18.94 10.61
N ARG A 153 8.91 -18.96 10.89
CA ARG A 153 9.43 -18.80 12.24
C ARG A 153 10.65 -17.89 12.24
N LEU A 154 10.56 -16.79 12.96
CA LEU A 154 11.71 -16.01 13.40
C LEU A 154 12.00 -16.45 14.83
N LYS A 155 13.14 -17.08 15.10
CA LYS A 155 13.54 -17.45 16.46
C LYS A 155 14.93 -16.93 16.76
N THR A 156 15.03 -16.10 17.78
CA THR A 156 16.30 -15.59 18.32
C THR A 156 16.30 -15.77 19.84
N ALA A 157 17.41 -15.39 20.50
CA ALA A 157 17.44 -15.32 21.96
C ALA A 157 16.50 -14.24 22.53
N ARG A 158 16.14 -13.23 21.72
CA ARG A 158 15.31 -12.09 22.16
C ARG A 158 13.83 -12.30 21.90
N GLU A 159 13.46 -13.05 20.85
CA GLU A 159 12.08 -13.15 20.42
C GLU A 159 11.79 -14.39 19.58
N GLU A 160 10.50 -14.72 19.51
CA GLU A 160 9.96 -15.70 18.60
C GLU A 160 8.72 -15.11 17.92
N GLY A 161 8.80 -14.92 16.60
CA GLY A 161 7.70 -14.55 15.73
C GLY A 161 7.21 -15.78 14.95
N ALA A 162 5.90 -16.03 14.98
CA ALA A 162 5.31 -17.25 14.44
C ALA A 162 4.21 -17.01 13.41
N GLY A 163 4.28 -17.77 12.32
CA GLY A 163 3.23 -17.92 11.33
C GLY A 163 3.06 -16.74 10.37
N LEU A 164 1.92 -16.73 9.70
CA LEU A 164 1.50 -15.79 8.65
C LEU A 164 1.53 -14.33 9.13
N GLY A 165 1.20 -14.07 10.39
CA GLY A 165 1.18 -12.72 10.97
C GLY A 165 2.34 -12.39 11.91
N GLN A 166 3.33 -13.30 12.04
CA GLN A 166 4.44 -13.18 13.00
C GLN A 166 3.99 -12.80 14.42
N LEU A 167 2.99 -13.51 14.98
CA LEU A 167 2.63 -13.35 16.39
C LEU A 167 3.86 -13.57 17.26
N THR A 168 4.17 -12.60 18.12
CA THR A 168 5.49 -12.50 18.74
C THR A 168 5.41 -12.66 20.26
N ARG A 169 6.36 -13.41 20.82
CA ARG A 169 6.76 -13.31 22.23
C ARG A 169 8.20 -12.86 22.31
N ALA A 170 8.54 -12.07 23.32
CA ALA A 170 9.89 -11.58 23.53
C ALA A 170 10.33 -11.74 24.98
N TRP A 171 11.63 -11.87 25.19
CA TRP A 171 12.25 -12.06 26.50
C TRP A 171 13.15 -10.88 26.88
N ARG A 172 13.34 -10.69 28.18
CA ARG A 172 14.38 -9.84 28.76
C ARG A 172 15.72 -10.58 28.77
N PRO A 173 16.86 -9.88 28.97
CA PRO A 173 18.17 -10.52 29.05
C PRO A 173 18.29 -11.60 30.14
N ASP A 174 17.50 -11.51 31.21
CA ASP A 174 17.43 -12.50 32.30
C ASP A 174 16.59 -13.74 31.95
N GLY A 175 16.05 -13.83 30.73
CA GLY A 175 15.19 -14.92 30.29
C GLY A 175 13.73 -14.79 30.69
N SER A 176 13.36 -13.78 31.48
CA SER A 176 11.95 -13.53 31.82
C SER A 176 11.15 -13.07 30.61
N LEU A 177 9.89 -13.49 30.53
CA LEU A 177 8.99 -13.08 29.45
C LEU A 177 8.70 -11.57 29.55
N ARG A 178 8.92 -10.85 28.46
CA ARG A 178 8.63 -9.41 28.36
C ARG A 178 7.20 -9.17 27.90
N PHE A 179 6.76 -9.87 26.86
CA PHE A 179 5.38 -9.88 26.38
C PHE A 179 5.12 -11.13 25.53
N ASP A 180 3.84 -11.47 25.33
CA ASP A 180 3.38 -12.57 24.49
C ASP A 180 2.08 -12.20 23.80
N ALA A 181 2.19 -11.74 22.54
CA ALA A 181 1.06 -11.28 21.76
C ALA A 181 0.06 -12.41 21.46
N LEU A 182 0.51 -13.66 21.39
CA LEU A 182 -0.38 -14.81 21.20
C LEU A 182 -1.24 -15.00 22.43
N ALA A 183 -0.63 -15.06 23.61
CA ALA A 183 -1.36 -15.20 24.87
C ALA A 183 -2.35 -14.04 25.07
N GLU A 184 -1.91 -12.80 24.87
CA GLU A 184 -2.78 -11.62 24.97
C GLU A 184 -3.99 -11.67 24.02
N MET A 185 -3.80 -12.14 22.78
CA MET A 185 -4.89 -12.28 21.82
C MET A 185 -5.83 -13.42 22.18
N ARG A 186 -5.30 -14.56 22.64
CA ARG A 186 -6.11 -15.69 23.11
C ARG A 186 -6.98 -15.30 24.28
N ASP A 187 -6.44 -14.58 25.25
CA ASP A 187 -7.15 -14.22 26.47
C ASP A 187 -8.26 -13.20 26.20
N ARG A 188 -8.08 -12.33 25.20
CA ARG A 188 -9.12 -11.38 24.75
C ARG A 188 -10.20 -11.98 23.87
N HIS A 189 -9.89 -13.02 23.10
CA HIS A 189 -10.80 -13.52 22.05
C HIS A 189 -11.08 -15.01 22.23
N PRO A 190 -12.30 -15.40 22.67
CA PRO A 190 -12.68 -16.81 22.82
C PRO A 190 -12.51 -17.64 21.54
N ALA A 191 -12.62 -16.99 20.37
CA ALA A 191 -12.41 -17.63 19.06
C ALA A 191 -10.96 -18.08 18.81
N LEU A 192 -10.01 -17.71 19.68
CA LEU A 192 -8.59 -18.08 19.63
C LEU A 192 -8.19 -19.04 20.76
N ARG A 193 -9.15 -19.59 21.54
CA ARG A 193 -8.86 -20.46 22.70
C ARG A 193 -7.90 -21.63 22.41
N GLU A 194 -7.93 -22.16 21.19
CA GLU A 194 -7.10 -23.28 20.74
C GLU A 194 -5.73 -22.85 20.18
N LEU A 195 -5.52 -21.54 20.01
CA LEU A 195 -4.24 -21.00 19.56
C LEU A 195 -3.26 -20.98 20.73
N SER A 196 -2.10 -21.61 20.55
CA SER A 196 -1.05 -21.70 21.56
C SER A 196 0.30 -21.80 20.87
N TRP A 197 1.40 -21.61 21.61
CA TRP A 197 2.74 -21.87 21.07
C TRP A 197 2.98 -23.32 20.62
N ARG A 198 2.13 -24.27 21.07
CA ARG A 198 2.17 -25.67 20.61
C ARG A 198 1.41 -25.89 19.31
N THR A 199 0.36 -25.11 19.06
CA THR A 199 -0.56 -25.31 17.94
C THR A 199 -0.36 -24.28 16.84
N ILE A 200 0.29 -23.15 17.11
CA ILE A 200 0.34 -22.01 16.20
C ILE A 200 0.80 -22.42 14.81
N TYR A 201 1.87 -23.20 14.67
CA TYR A 201 2.41 -23.57 13.37
C TYR A 201 1.50 -24.52 12.56
N ASP A 202 0.51 -25.16 13.18
CA ASP A 202 -0.39 -26.13 12.53
C ASP A 202 -1.81 -25.58 12.29
N ARG A 203 -2.10 -24.36 12.74
CA ARG A 203 -3.44 -23.76 12.72
C ARG A 203 -3.46 -22.46 11.90
N PRO A 204 -3.24 -22.51 10.56
CA PRO A 204 -3.20 -21.32 9.72
C PRO A 204 -4.47 -20.47 9.81
N GLU A 205 -5.63 -21.09 9.99
CA GLU A 205 -6.92 -20.41 10.18
C GLU A 205 -6.93 -19.58 11.46
N LEU A 206 -6.41 -20.12 12.58
CA LEU A 206 -6.31 -19.37 13.84
C LEU A 206 -5.23 -18.29 13.78
N GLN A 207 -4.16 -18.48 13.00
CA GLN A 207 -3.18 -17.41 12.73
C GLN A 207 -3.84 -16.25 12.01
N MET A 208 -4.55 -16.51 10.90
CA MET A 208 -5.25 -15.48 10.13
C MET A 208 -6.33 -14.80 10.96
N ARG A 209 -7.10 -15.57 11.74
CA ARG A 209 -8.07 -15.04 12.70
C ARG A 209 -7.44 -14.07 13.68
N ALA A 210 -6.28 -14.42 14.26
CA ALA A 210 -5.59 -13.56 15.20
C ALA A 210 -5.11 -12.25 14.55
N VAL A 211 -4.62 -12.30 13.31
CA VAL A 211 -4.27 -11.10 12.53
C VAL A 211 -5.50 -10.21 12.36
N VAL A 212 -6.61 -10.78 11.87
CA VAL A 212 -7.86 -10.05 11.62
C VAL A 212 -8.40 -9.40 12.89
N LEU A 213 -8.47 -10.16 13.99
CA LEU A 213 -8.96 -9.67 15.28
C LEU A 213 -8.05 -8.59 15.85
N LYS A 214 -6.72 -8.72 15.73
CA LYS A 214 -5.78 -7.71 16.22
C LYS A 214 -5.96 -6.39 15.47
N VAL A 215 -6.00 -6.44 14.14
CA VAL A 215 -6.23 -5.25 13.29
C VAL A 215 -7.58 -4.62 13.61
N ARG A 216 -8.63 -5.43 13.81
CA ARG A 216 -9.96 -4.94 14.21
C ARG A 216 -9.95 -4.21 15.53
N ASP A 217 -9.32 -4.77 16.56
CA ASP A 217 -9.25 -4.17 17.88
C ASP A 217 -8.51 -2.82 17.83
N ASP A 218 -7.36 -2.78 17.14
CA ASP A 218 -6.55 -1.57 16.95
C ASP A 218 -7.36 -0.51 16.16
N TYR A 219 -8.01 -0.90 15.05
CA TYR A 219 -8.84 -0.02 14.23
C TYR A 219 -10.05 0.54 14.99
N THR A 220 -10.73 -0.30 15.76
CA THR A 220 -11.90 0.09 16.58
C THR A 220 -11.49 1.06 17.69
N THR A 221 -10.31 0.87 18.27
CA THR A 221 -9.77 1.79 19.27
C THR A 221 -9.43 3.15 18.67
N LEU A 222 -9.02 3.18 17.40
CA LEU A 222 -8.70 4.39 16.65
C LEU A 222 -9.91 5.06 15.99
N ARG A 223 -11.15 4.70 16.38
CA ARG A 223 -12.40 5.27 15.82
C ARG A 223 -12.50 6.80 15.83
N VAL A 224 -11.71 7.47 16.67
CA VAL A 224 -11.63 8.94 16.71
C VAL A 224 -11.03 9.53 15.43
N VAL A 225 -10.19 8.80 14.71
CA VAL A 225 -9.64 9.20 13.40
C VAL A 225 -10.76 9.07 12.37
N ALA A 226 -11.24 10.18 11.82
CA ALA A 226 -12.47 10.19 11.02
C ALA A 226 -12.33 9.45 9.69
N ASP A 227 -11.26 9.74 8.93
CA ASP A 227 -11.03 9.10 7.64
C ASP A 227 -10.64 7.62 7.82
N PRO A 228 -11.33 6.69 7.15
CA PRO A 228 -11.13 5.27 7.36
C PRO A 228 -9.79 4.75 6.85
N LEU A 229 -9.18 5.37 5.84
CA LEU A 229 -7.89 4.98 5.28
C LEU A 229 -6.73 5.57 6.09
N GLU A 230 -6.85 6.80 6.57
CA GLU A 230 -5.92 7.38 7.55
C GLU A 230 -5.94 6.57 8.85
N ARG A 231 -7.14 6.15 9.30
CA ARG A 231 -7.31 5.25 10.45
C ARG A 231 -6.63 3.90 10.20
N LEU A 232 -6.75 3.34 9.00
CA LEU A 232 -6.09 2.08 8.64
C LEU A 232 -4.57 2.21 8.66
N ALA A 233 -4.01 3.30 8.11
CA ALA A 233 -2.56 3.54 8.13
C ALA A 233 -2.02 3.66 9.56
N MET A 234 -2.76 4.36 10.44
CA MET A 234 -2.45 4.40 11.87
C MET A 234 -2.60 3.02 12.53
N THR A 235 -3.62 2.25 12.17
CA THR A 235 -3.83 0.88 12.66
C THR A 235 -2.65 -0.02 12.31
N ASP A 236 -2.11 0.10 11.11
CA ASP A 236 -0.94 -0.66 10.67
C ASP A 236 0.33 -0.29 11.44
N ALA A 237 0.54 1.01 11.67
CA ALA A 237 1.61 1.49 12.54
C ALA A 237 1.48 0.94 13.98
N ALA A 238 0.25 0.81 14.50
CA ALA A 238 -0.02 0.18 15.78
C ALA A 238 0.15 -1.35 15.73
N TYR A 239 -0.14 -1.99 14.60
CA TYR A 239 0.06 -3.41 14.41
C TYR A 239 1.52 -3.78 14.64
N ASN A 240 2.41 -3.08 13.94
CA ASN A 240 3.85 -3.28 14.00
C ASN A 240 4.51 -2.72 15.27
N GLY A 241 4.11 -1.52 15.70
CA GLY A 241 4.83 -0.73 16.71
C GLY A 241 4.12 -0.55 18.05
N GLY A 242 2.90 -1.10 18.19
CA GLY A 242 2.06 -0.99 19.38
C GLY A 242 1.22 0.28 19.45
N LEU A 243 -0.05 0.11 19.81
CA LEU A 243 -1.07 1.18 19.90
C LEU A 243 -0.68 2.32 20.86
N GLY A 244 -0.13 1.99 22.04
CA GLY A 244 0.30 3.00 23.00
C GLY A 244 1.41 3.91 22.48
N GLY A 245 2.31 3.36 21.63
CA GLY A 245 3.35 4.14 20.97
C GLY A 245 2.76 5.10 19.93
N LEU A 246 1.86 4.62 19.09
CA LEU A 246 1.15 5.43 18.12
C LEU A 246 0.37 6.58 18.79
N GLN A 247 -0.36 6.33 19.88
CA GLN A 247 -1.13 7.39 20.55
C GLN A 247 -0.22 8.50 21.09
N ARG A 248 0.99 8.18 21.55
CA ARG A 248 1.99 9.21 21.92
C ARG A 248 2.45 10.01 20.71
N GLU A 249 2.68 9.36 19.57
CA GLU A 249 3.05 10.01 18.30
C GLU A 249 1.95 10.94 17.80
N ARG A 250 0.67 10.54 17.90
CA ARG A 250 -0.49 11.41 17.58
C ARG A 250 -0.57 12.63 18.50
N ARG A 251 -0.37 12.46 19.81
CA ARG A 251 -0.35 13.60 20.75
C ARG A 251 0.81 14.55 20.47
N ALA A 252 1.98 14.01 20.14
CA ALA A 252 3.13 14.82 19.74
C ALA A 252 2.88 15.55 18.41
N CYS A 253 2.18 14.94 17.46
CA CYS A 253 1.74 15.59 16.23
C CYS A 253 0.78 16.74 16.53
N GLN A 254 -0.20 16.53 17.42
CA GLN A 254 -1.21 17.55 17.76
C GLN A 254 -0.62 18.88 18.25
N ILE A 255 0.55 18.85 18.91
CA ILE A 255 1.22 20.05 19.43
C ILE A 255 2.33 20.57 18.50
N LYS A 256 2.56 19.92 17.36
CA LYS A 256 3.58 20.30 16.38
C LYS A 256 2.93 21.14 15.29
N ASP A 257 3.51 22.31 15.02
CA ASP A 257 3.01 23.20 13.97
C ASP A 257 2.87 22.48 12.61
N GLY A 258 1.71 22.66 11.98
CA GLY A 258 1.39 22.09 10.68
C GLY A 258 1.09 20.58 10.67
N CYS A 259 0.99 19.92 11.82
CA CYS A 259 0.70 18.48 11.91
C CYS A 259 -0.76 18.23 12.34
N ASP A 260 -1.48 17.43 11.55
CA ASP A 260 -2.86 17.01 11.82
C ASP A 260 -2.88 15.60 12.44
N PRO A 261 -3.26 15.44 13.73
CA PRO A 261 -3.29 14.15 14.41
C PRO A 261 -4.39 13.19 13.91
N GLN A 262 -5.24 13.63 12.98
CA GLN A 262 -6.23 12.82 12.27
C GLN A 262 -5.71 12.27 10.95
N ARG A 263 -4.50 12.65 10.52
CA ARG A 263 -3.90 12.22 9.26
C ARG A 263 -2.58 11.51 9.53
N TRP A 264 -2.37 10.39 8.84
CA TRP A 264 -1.10 9.67 8.89
C TRP A 264 -0.14 10.26 7.86
N TRP A 265 -0.53 10.26 6.59
CA TRP A 265 0.32 10.64 5.46
C TRP A 265 0.64 12.14 5.48
N GLY A 266 1.93 12.49 5.45
CA GLY A 266 2.40 13.87 5.56
C GLY A 266 2.29 14.46 6.97
N HIS A 267 1.84 13.69 7.97
CA HIS A 267 1.49 14.20 9.31
C HIS A 267 2.09 13.33 10.41
N VAL A 268 1.31 12.42 11.03
CA VAL A 268 1.77 11.58 12.15
C VAL A 268 2.99 10.73 11.78
N GLU A 269 3.14 10.35 10.51
CA GLU A 269 4.30 9.59 10.05
C GLU A 269 5.63 10.35 10.23
N HIS A 270 5.61 11.69 10.22
CA HIS A 270 6.79 12.52 10.47
C HIS A 270 7.08 12.76 11.95
N THR A 271 6.25 12.23 12.86
CA THR A 271 6.37 12.40 14.30
C THR A 271 6.60 11.06 14.99
N CYS A 272 7.79 10.50 14.80
CA CYS A 272 8.16 9.20 15.33
C CYS A 272 8.89 9.31 16.67
N LEU A 273 8.37 8.63 17.70
CA LEU A 273 8.93 8.64 19.06
C LEU A 273 9.59 7.31 19.44
N LYS A 274 9.63 6.35 18.49
CA LYS A 274 10.35 5.08 18.65
C LYS A 274 11.85 5.32 18.60
N SER A 275 12.62 4.35 19.09
CA SER A 275 14.07 4.40 19.05
C SER A 275 14.58 4.59 17.61
N ARG A 276 15.52 5.52 17.45
CA ARG A 276 16.27 5.76 16.22
C ARG A 276 17.60 4.99 16.18
N THR A 277 17.91 4.22 17.23
CA THR A 277 19.08 3.33 17.24
C THR A 277 18.84 2.15 16.29
N PRO A 278 19.82 1.78 15.45
CA PRO A 278 19.73 0.59 14.61
C PRO A 278 19.41 -0.67 15.42
N LEU A 279 18.45 -1.46 14.93
CA LEU A 279 17.99 -2.70 15.57
C LEU A 279 18.17 -3.92 14.65
N TYR A 280 17.83 -3.79 13.36
CA TYR A 280 18.05 -4.82 12.35
C TYR A 280 18.81 -4.23 11.16
N GLY A 281 20.05 -4.67 10.96
CA GLY A 281 20.95 -4.06 10.00
C GLY A 281 21.15 -2.57 10.32
N ASN A 282 20.90 -1.72 9.33
CA ASN A 282 20.98 -0.27 9.46
C ASN A 282 19.65 0.40 9.85
N ARG A 283 18.59 -0.37 10.14
CA ARG A 283 17.24 0.16 10.35
C ARG A 283 16.90 0.25 11.82
N SER A 284 16.39 1.39 12.25
CA SER A 284 15.85 1.61 13.58
C SER A 284 14.40 1.13 13.73
N ALA A 285 13.89 1.07 14.96
CA ALA A 285 12.49 0.78 15.21
C ALA A 285 11.55 1.81 14.56
N CYS A 286 12.02 3.06 14.43
CA CYS A 286 11.29 4.09 13.71
C CYS A 286 11.23 3.80 12.20
N ASP A 287 12.37 3.50 11.58
CA ASP A 287 12.45 3.23 10.13
C ASP A 287 11.66 1.99 9.74
N ILE A 288 11.64 0.99 10.62
CA ILE A 288 10.86 -0.24 10.45
C ILE A 288 9.37 0.10 10.44
N ASN A 289 8.90 0.84 11.44
CA ASN A 289 7.49 1.15 11.59
C ASN A 289 6.96 2.04 10.45
N ARG A 290 7.72 3.05 10.01
CA ARG A 290 7.29 3.92 8.90
C ARG A 290 7.26 3.21 7.56
N HIS A 291 8.28 2.41 7.31
CA HIS A 291 8.31 1.58 6.11
C HIS A 291 7.18 0.55 6.09
N HIS A 292 6.87 -0.07 7.23
CA HIS A 292 5.83 -1.10 7.36
C HIS A 292 4.50 -0.61 6.77
N VAL A 293 4.03 0.58 7.18
CA VAL A 293 2.78 1.16 6.69
C VAL A 293 2.77 1.41 5.18
N ALA A 294 3.82 2.03 4.65
CA ALA A 294 3.92 2.31 3.22
C ALA A 294 4.04 1.02 2.39
N ASP A 295 4.81 0.05 2.88
CA ASP A 295 5.04 -1.21 2.18
C ASP A 295 3.78 -2.08 2.15
N VAL A 296 3.09 -2.22 3.29
CA VAL A 296 1.84 -2.98 3.37
C VAL A 296 0.74 -2.32 2.53
N ILE A 297 0.42 -1.06 2.78
CA ILE A 297 -0.77 -0.41 2.19
C ILE A 297 -0.55 -0.04 0.72
N GLN A 298 0.59 0.56 0.38
CA GLN A 298 0.78 1.15 -0.95
C GLN A 298 1.46 0.17 -1.93
N ARG A 299 2.28 -0.77 -1.43
CA ARG A 299 3.06 -1.66 -2.32
C ARG A 299 2.50 -3.07 -2.39
N ARG A 300 2.12 -3.67 -1.26
CA ARG A 300 1.74 -5.09 -1.21
C ARG A 300 0.25 -5.34 -1.29
N ALA A 301 -0.58 -4.56 -0.60
CA ALA A 301 -2.02 -4.75 -0.59
C ALA A 301 -2.68 -4.67 -2.00
N PRO A 302 -2.31 -3.73 -2.91
CA PRO A 302 -3.04 -3.53 -4.16
C PRO A 302 -3.19 -4.79 -5.03
N LYS A 303 -2.18 -5.66 -5.07
CA LYS A 303 -2.23 -6.91 -5.86
C LYS A 303 -3.20 -7.95 -5.31
N TYR A 304 -3.59 -7.88 -4.05
CA TYR A 304 -4.59 -8.79 -3.46
C TYR A 304 -6.03 -8.36 -3.74
N ARG A 305 -6.25 -7.20 -4.38
CA ARG A 305 -7.59 -6.66 -4.64
C ARG A 305 -8.49 -7.61 -5.43
N ALA A 306 -7.96 -8.32 -6.43
CA ALA A 306 -8.75 -9.28 -7.20
C ALA A 306 -9.20 -10.51 -6.39
N HIS A 307 -8.53 -10.79 -5.27
CA HIS A 307 -8.81 -11.96 -4.44
C HIS A 307 -9.61 -11.62 -3.17
N LEU A 308 -9.38 -10.44 -2.61
CA LEU A 308 -9.95 -10.02 -1.32
C LEU A 308 -10.79 -8.74 -1.43
N GLY A 309 -10.46 -7.85 -2.36
CA GLY A 309 -11.07 -6.53 -2.51
C GLY A 309 -12.38 -6.52 -3.31
N SER A 310 -12.72 -7.59 -4.02
CA SER A 310 -14.03 -7.80 -4.64
C SER A 310 -15.04 -8.32 -3.62
N ALA A 311 -15.49 -7.42 -2.76
CA ALA A 311 -16.81 -7.49 -2.17
C ALA A 311 -17.38 -6.08 -2.06
N SER A 312 -17.64 -5.46 -3.21
CA SER A 312 -18.91 -4.76 -3.34
C SER A 312 -20.02 -5.81 -3.18
N TRP A 313 -20.38 -6.11 -1.94
CA TRP A 313 -21.75 -6.17 -1.46
C TRP A 313 -22.81 -6.52 -2.52
N GLU A 314 -22.79 -7.76 -3.01
CA GLU A 314 -23.97 -8.31 -3.70
C GLU A 314 -24.90 -8.92 -2.64
N SER A 315 -25.99 -8.17 -2.41
CA SER A 315 -27.22 -8.46 -1.66
C SER A 315 -27.12 -8.87 -0.20
#